data_AF-A0A369HHX2-F1
#
_entry.id   AF-A0A369HHX2-F1
#
_cell.length_a   1.000
_cell.length_b   1.000
_cell.length_c   1.000
_cell.angle_alpha   90.00
_cell.angle_beta   90.00
_cell.angle_gamma   90.00
#
_symmetry.space_group_name_H-M   'P 1'
#
loop_
_entity.id
_entity.type
_entity.pdbx_description
1 polymer ?
#
loop_
_entity_poly.entity_id
_entity_poly.type
_entity_poly.pdbx_seq_one_letter_code
_entity_poly.pdbx_strand_id
1 'polypeptide(L)'
;MDAFEDLIAADGFVEHAQFSGNRYGTSKMTIEQQTAKGKVVLLDIEMEGVKQIKKAGIPARFVFISPPSLQVLESRLRGRGTEKEESICKRLAQARLELEYAQTQGVHDAVIVNDDLERAYKEFEDFIYRPA
;
A
#
# COMPACT_ATOMS: atom_id res chain seq x y z
N MET A 1 -24.94 -14.71 -4.57
CA MET A 1 -23.95 -13.63 -4.73
C MET A 1 -22.87 -13.91 -3.69
N ASP A 2 -21.60 -13.72 -4.03
CA ASP A 2 -20.49 -14.00 -3.11
C ASP A 2 -20.44 -12.92 -2.03
N ALA A 3 -20.18 -13.27 -0.77
CA ALA A 3 -20.24 -12.35 0.37
C ALA A 3 -19.30 -11.14 0.22
N PHE A 4 -18.22 -11.30 -0.54
CA PHE A 4 -17.32 -10.21 -0.90
C PHE A 4 -17.97 -9.18 -1.85
N GLU A 5 -18.72 -9.66 -2.85
CA GLU A 5 -19.44 -8.81 -3.80
C GLU A 5 -20.61 -8.08 -3.12
N ASP A 6 -21.26 -8.73 -2.16
CA ASP A 6 -22.31 -8.10 -1.35
C ASP A 6 -21.75 -6.93 -0.53
N LEU A 7 -20.55 -7.09 0.05
CA LEU A 7 -19.86 -6.02 0.76
C LEU A 7 -19.38 -4.90 -0.15
N ILE A 8 -18.95 -5.20 -1.38
CA ILE A 8 -18.67 -4.17 -2.40
C ILE A 8 -19.96 -3.40 -2.72
N ALA A 9 -21.05 -4.11 -3.00
CA ALA A 9 -22.34 -3.51 -3.35
C ALA A 9 -22.91 -2.63 -2.22
N ALA A 10 -22.60 -2.98 -0.96
CA ALA A 10 -22.98 -2.23 0.22
C ALA A 10 -21.98 -1.11 0.61
N ASP A 11 -20.96 -0.83 -0.19
CA ASP A 11 -19.91 0.18 0.11
C ASP A 11 -19.22 -0.08 1.47
N GLY A 12 -19.05 -1.36 1.83
CA GLY A 12 -18.53 -1.81 3.12
C GLY A 12 -17.00 -1.80 3.24
N PHE A 13 -16.30 -1.66 2.13
CA PHE A 13 -14.83 -1.59 2.06
C PHE A 13 -14.36 -0.15 1.89
N VAL A 14 -13.29 0.23 2.61
CA VAL A 14 -12.57 1.48 2.31
C VAL A 14 -11.76 1.33 1.02
N GLU A 15 -11.19 0.15 0.82
CA GLU A 15 -10.47 -0.25 -0.37
C GLU A 15 -10.69 -1.74 -0.58
N HIS A 16 -10.71 -2.13 -1.84
CA HIS A 16 -10.61 -3.52 -2.23
C HIS A 16 -9.74 -3.65 -3.49
N ALA A 17 -9.09 -4.80 -3.63
CA ALA A 17 -8.21 -5.09 -4.75
C ALA A 17 -8.28 -6.56 -5.15
N GLN A 18 -7.81 -6.85 -6.36
CA GLN A 18 -7.57 -8.21 -6.81
C GLN A 18 -6.11 -8.36 -7.23
N PHE A 19 -5.36 -9.20 -6.52
CA PHE A 19 -3.95 -9.46 -6.81
C PHE A 19 -3.71 -10.96 -6.99
N SER A 20 -3.08 -11.33 -8.10
CA SER A 20 -2.77 -12.73 -8.44
C SER A 20 -3.98 -13.68 -8.37
N GLY A 21 -5.18 -13.18 -8.68
CA GLY A 21 -6.44 -13.92 -8.64
C GLY A 21 -7.15 -13.91 -7.28
N ASN A 22 -6.49 -13.49 -6.21
CA ASN A 22 -7.07 -13.36 -4.87
C ASN A 22 -7.70 -11.98 -4.67
N ARG A 23 -8.76 -11.91 -3.86
CA ARG A 23 -9.47 -10.67 -3.50
C ARG A 23 -9.10 -10.24 -2.09
N TYR A 24 -8.83 -8.96 -1.92
CA TYR A 24 -8.50 -8.34 -0.64
C TYR A 24 -9.40 -7.13 -0.44
N GLY A 25 -9.74 -6.82 0.81
CA GLY A 25 -10.46 -5.60 1.11
C GLY A 25 -10.40 -5.26 2.59
N THR A 26 -10.18 -3.98 2.87
CA THR A 26 -10.16 -3.43 4.21
C THR A 26 -11.56 -2.89 4.55
N SER A 27 -12.20 -3.45 5.58
CA SER A 27 -13.55 -3.02 6.00
C SER A 27 -13.52 -1.65 6.69
N LYS A 28 -14.46 -0.77 6.34
CA LYS A 28 -14.67 0.52 7.03
C LYS A 28 -14.95 0.32 8.52
N MET A 29 -15.75 -0.68 8.86
CA MET A 29 -16.09 -1.03 10.25
C MET A 29 -14.84 -1.35 11.08
N THR A 30 -13.87 -2.07 10.49
CA THR A 30 -12.61 -2.39 11.19
C THR A 30 -11.82 -1.13 11.50
N ILE A 31 -11.75 -0.17 10.57
CA ILE A 31 -11.05 1.10 10.79
C ILE A 31 -11.70 1.86 11.95
N GLU A 32 -13.02 2.03 11.89
CA GLU A 32 -13.79 2.73 12.93
C GLU A 32 -13.59 2.10 14.31
N GLN A 33 -13.70 0.77 14.40
CA GLN A 33 -13.57 0.05 15.68
C GLN A 33 -12.17 0.15 16.29
N GLN A 34 -11.11 0.11 15.50
CA GLN A 34 -9.75 0.23 16.02
C GLN A 34 -9.42 1.69 16.38
N THR A 35 -9.89 2.64 15.58
CA THR A 35 -9.74 4.07 15.85
C THR A 35 -10.47 4.46 17.14
N ALA A 36 -11.68 3.94 17.36
CA ALA A 36 -12.45 4.14 18.60
C ALA A 36 -11.74 3.59 19.85
N LYS A 37 -10.79 2.66 19.69
CA LYS A 37 -9.94 2.14 20.78
C LYS A 37 -8.67 2.96 20.99
N GLY A 38 -8.53 4.10 20.33
CA GLY A 38 -7.33 4.95 20.37
C GLY A 38 -6.13 4.34 19.66
N LYS A 39 -6.33 3.36 18.76
CA LYS A 39 -5.25 2.74 17.98
C LYS A 39 -5.11 3.41 16.63
N VAL A 40 -3.88 3.46 16.12
CA VAL A 40 -3.58 3.83 14.74
C VAL A 40 -3.76 2.61 13.85
N VAL A 41 -4.52 2.76 12.77
CA VAL A 41 -4.69 1.71 11.77
C VAL A 41 -3.61 1.89 10.70
N LEU A 42 -2.78 0.86 10.53
CA LEU A 42 -1.79 0.78 9.46
C LEU A 42 -2.38 -0.06 8.32
N LEU A 43 -2.39 0.51 7.11
CA LEU A 43 -2.84 -0.17 5.90
C LEU A 43 -1.64 -0.42 4.99
N ASP A 44 -1.42 -1.69 4.63
CA ASP A 44 -0.46 -2.10 3.61
C ASP A 44 -1.24 -2.37 2.31
N ILE A 45 -1.19 -1.41 1.39
CA ILE A 45 -2.05 -1.35 0.21
C ILE A 45 -1.25 -0.90 -1.01
N GLU A 46 -1.72 -1.31 -2.18
CA GLU A 46 -1.19 -0.90 -3.48
C GLU A 46 -1.79 0.42 -3.98
N MET A 47 -1.29 0.92 -5.11
CA MET A 47 -1.70 2.21 -5.73
C MET A 47 -3.22 2.36 -5.84
N GLU A 48 -3.95 1.31 -6.23
CA GLU A 48 -5.41 1.38 -6.39
C GLU A 48 -6.13 1.55 -5.04
N GLY A 49 -5.58 0.98 -3.96
CA GLY A 49 -6.07 1.20 -2.60
C GLY A 49 -5.89 2.66 -2.17
N VAL A 50 -4.74 3.26 -2.48
CA VAL A 50 -4.48 4.69 -2.22
C VAL A 50 -5.52 5.58 -2.92
N LYS A 51 -5.84 5.29 -4.19
CA LYS A 51 -6.87 6.02 -4.95
C LYS A 51 -8.25 5.91 -4.28
N GLN A 52 -8.62 4.71 -3.84
CA GLN A 52 -9.90 4.45 -3.19
C GLN A 52 -10.03 5.20 -1.86
N ILE A 53 -9.01 5.15 -0.99
CA ILE A 53 -9.00 5.87 0.29
C ILE A 53 -9.12 7.38 0.08
N LYS A 54 -8.34 7.95 -0.85
CA LYS A 54 -8.41 9.38 -1.17
C LYS A 54 -9.78 9.79 -1.70
N LYS A 55 -10.37 8.98 -2.60
CA LYS A 55 -11.73 9.21 -3.11
C LYS A 55 -12.79 9.14 -2.01
N ALA A 56 -12.61 8.25 -1.03
CA ALA A 56 -13.49 8.14 0.14
C ALA A 56 -13.33 9.32 1.13
N GLY A 57 -12.32 10.19 0.95
CA GLY A 57 -12.10 11.35 1.81
C GLY A 57 -11.67 11.00 3.23
N ILE A 58 -11.16 9.79 3.46
CA ILE A 58 -10.72 9.37 4.78
C ILE A 58 -9.41 10.11 5.12
N PRO A 59 -9.34 10.81 6.27
CA PRO A 59 -8.11 11.43 6.72
C PRO A 59 -7.10 10.34 7.06
N ALA A 60 -6.05 10.26 6.26
CA ALA A 60 -4.98 9.29 6.41
C ALA A 60 -3.64 9.93 6.02
N ARG A 61 -2.56 9.32 6.52
CA ARG A 61 -1.19 9.67 6.13
C ARG A 61 -0.72 8.67 5.08
N PHE A 62 -0.22 9.16 3.96
CA PHE A 62 0.19 8.37 2.82
C PHE A 62 1.71 8.38 2.69
N VAL A 63 2.34 7.21 2.83
CA VAL A 63 3.78 7.04 2.68
C VAL A 63 4.06 5.96 1.65
N PHE A 64 4.95 6.26 0.71
CA PHE A 64 5.42 5.30 -0.28
C PHE A 64 6.85 4.86 0.06
N ILE A 65 7.06 3.56 0.19
CA ILE A 65 8.39 2.98 0.42
C ILE A 65 8.97 2.56 -0.93
N SER A 66 9.78 3.44 -1.52
CA SER A 66 10.39 3.22 -2.82
C SER A 66 11.59 2.29 -2.72
N PRO A 67 11.78 1.31 -3.62
CA PRO A 67 13.10 0.74 -3.83
C PRO A 67 14.05 1.82 -4.38
N PRO A 68 15.37 1.68 -4.22
CA PRO A 68 16.34 2.60 -4.82
C PRO A 68 16.37 2.52 -6.34
N SER A 69 16.03 1.36 -6.90
CA SER A 69 15.84 1.18 -8.34
C SER A 69 15.03 -0.09 -8.61
N LEU A 70 14.47 -0.19 -9.83
CA LEU A 70 13.81 -1.41 -10.29
C LEU A 70 14.75 -2.60 -10.35
N GLN A 71 16.02 -2.38 -10.69
CA GLN A 71 17.04 -3.44 -10.73
C GLN A 71 17.30 -4.01 -9.33
N VAL A 72 17.35 -3.15 -8.31
CA VAL A 72 17.49 -3.60 -6.92
C VAL A 72 16.23 -4.33 -6.46
N LEU A 73 15.04 -3.85 -6.81
CA LEU A 73 13.79 -4.57 -6.53
C LEU A 73 13.78 -5.96 -7.16
N GLU A 74 14.13 -6.08 -8.43
CA GLU A 74 14.22 -7.35 -9.16
C GLU A 74 15.21 -8.30 -8.48
N SER A 75 16.42 -7.82 -8.16
CA SER A 75 17.42 -8.60 -7.46
C SER A 75 16.90 -9.13 -6.11
N ARG A 76 16.20 -8.30 -5.33
CA ARG A 76 15.56 -8.70 -4.06
C ARG A 76 14.47 -9.75 -4.26
N LEU A 77 13.59 -9.58 -5.24
CA LEU A 77 12.51 -10.54 -5.54
C LEU A 77 13.08 -11.92 -5.93
N ARG A 78 14.06 -11.93 -6.83
CA ARG A 78 14.74 -13.16 -7.27
C ARG A 78 15.54 -13.81 -6.14
N GLY A 79 16.22 -13.00 -5.33
CA GLY A 79 17.02 -13.47 -4.19
C GLY A 79 16.21 -14.16 -3.09
N ARG A 80 14.91 -13.86 -2.95
CA ARG A 80 14.02 -14.56 -2.02
C ARG A 80 13.78 -16.01 -2.42
N GLY A 81 13.82 -16.34 -3.71
CA GLY A 81 13.61 -17.71 -4.21
C GLY A 81 12.21 -18.28 -3.97
N THR A 82 11.24 -17.46 -3.58
CA THR A 82 9.88 -17.90 -3.21
C THR A 82 8.86 -17.79 -4.35
N GLU A 83 9.22 -17.17 -5.47
CA GLU A 83 8.30 -16.77 -6.53
C GLU A 83 8.74 -17.30 -7.89
N LYS A 84 7.77 -17.65 -8.75
CA LYS A 84 8.02 -18.06 -10.13
C LYS A 84 8.32 -16.84 -11.01
N GLU A 85 9.05 -17.06 -12.10
CA GLU A 85 9.43 -16.02 -13.07
C GLU A 85 8.24 -15.16 -13.52
N GLU A 86 7.12 -15.78 -13.86
CA GLU A 86 5.91 -15.08 -14.29
C GLU A 86 5.37 -14.12 -13.21
N SER A 87 5.43 -14.51 -11.95
CA SER A 87 4.98 -13.69 -10.81
C SER A 87 5.92 -12.51 -10.58
N ILE A 88 7.24 -12.74 -10.70
CA ILE A 88 8.27 -11.70 -10.62
C ILE A 88 8.05 -10.66 -11.72
N CYS A 89 7.83 -11.09 -12.97
CA CYS A 89 7.57 -10.19 -14.09
C CYS A 89 6.30 -9.34 -13.87
N LYS A 90 5.21 -9.94 -13.36
CA LYS A 90 3.97 -9.21 -13.02
C LYS A 90 4.22 -8.17 -11.93
N ARG A 91 4.96 -8.51 -10.87
CA ARG A 91 5.32 -7.57 -9.81
C ARG A 91 6.20 -6.43 -10.29
N LEU A 92 7.18 -6.70 -11.16
CA LEU A 92 8.03 -5.64 -11.73
C LEU A 92 7.26 -4.72 -12.67
N ALA A 93 6.28 -5.25 -13.41
CA ALA A 93 5.38 -4.44 -14.23
C ALA A 93 4.51 -3.53 -13.35
N GLN A 94 3.93 -4.07 -12.28
CA GLN A 94 3.14 -3.31 -11.32
C GLN A 94 3.99 -2.24 -10.62
N ALA A 95 5.20 -2.59 -10.16
CA ALA A 95 6.11 -1.66 -9.48
C ALA A 95 6.50 -0.47 -10.37
N ARG A 96 6.59 -0.63 -11.70
CA ARG A 96 6.80 0.48 -12.63
C ARG A 96 5.67 1.50 -12.57
N LEU A 97 4.42 1.03 -12.59
CA LEU A 97 3.23 1.87 -12.52
C LEU A 97 3.13 2.57 -11.15
N GLU A 98 3.47 1.86 -10.07
CA GLU A 98 3.47 2.43 -8.71
C GLU A 98 4.53 3.51 -8.53
N LEU A 99 5.74 3.31 -9.08
CA LEU A 99 6.80 4.31 -9.08
C LEU A 99 6.40 5.58 -9.83
N GLU A 100 5.75 5.44 -10.99
CA GLU A 100 5.23 6.59 -11.76
C GLU A 100 4.12 7.30 -10.99
N TYR A 101 3.18 6.55 -10.42
CA TYR A 101 2.11 7.13 -9.62
C TYR A 101 2.63 7.85 -8.37
N ALA A 102 3.66 7.32 -7.72
CA ALA A 102 4.30 7.96 -6.57
C ALA A 102 4.93 9.32 -6.89
N GLN A 103 5.28 9.59 -8.16
CA GLN A 103 5.76 10.89 -8.62
C GLN A 103 4.64 11.92 -8.82
N THR A 104 3.38 11.49 -8.81
CA THR A 104 2.24 12.40 -8.93
C THR A 104 2.14 13.27 -7.67
N GLN A 105 2.16 14.59 -7.87
CA GLN A 105 2.13 15.54 -6.76
C GLN A 105 0.86 15.38 -5.90
N GLY A 106 1.02 15.40 -4.58
CA GLY A 106 -0.09 15.31 -3.61
C GLY A 106 -0.67 13.90 -3.40
N VAL A 107 -0.11 12.88 -4.05
CA VAL A 107 -0.53 11.49 -3.82
C VAL A 107 0.04 10.95 -2.51
N HIS A 108 1.32 11.15 -2.24
CA HIS A 108 1.95 10.72 -1.00
C HIS A 108 2.43 11.94 -0.20
N ASP A 109 2.27 11.88 1.12
CA ASP A 109 2.80 12.89 2.04
C ASP A 109 4.31 12.71 2.24
N ALA A 110 4.81 11.49 2.05
CA ALA A 110 6.24 11.16 2.06
C ALA A 110 6.58 10.03 1.08
N VAL A 111 7.77 10.11 0.50
CA VAL A 111 8.39 9.03 -0.28
C VAL A 111 9.73 8.71 0.38
N ILE A 112 9.87 7.48 0.89
CA ILE A 112 11.07 7.02 1.60
C ILE A 112 11.78 6.00 0.72
N VAL A 113 13.06 6.24 0.42
CA VAL A 113 13.86 5.30 -0.37
C VAL A 113 14.48 4.26 0.56
N ASN A 114 14.19 2.99 0.31
CA ASN A 114 14.69 1.84 1.08
C ASN A 114 15.98 1.26 0.46
N ASP A 115 17.02 2.07 0.44
CA ASP A 115 18.41 1.70 0.12
C ASP A 115 19.18 1.19 1.35
N ASP A 116 19.01 1.86 2.49
CA ASP A 116 19.57 1.52 3.80
C ASP A 116 18.43 1.35 4.82
N LEU A 117 18.42 0.20 5.50
CA LEU A 117 17.31 -0.16 6.39
C LEU A 117 17.22 0.77 7.60
N GLU A 118 18.34 1.11 8.22
CA GLU A 118 18.36 1.94 9.43
C GLU A 118 17.90 3.36 9.12
N ARG A 119 18.39 3.94 8.02
CA ARG A 119 17.98 5.26 7.55
C ARG A 119 16.50 5.28 7.17
N ALA A 120 16.05 4.35 6.34
CA ALA A 120 14.66 4.28 5.89
C ALA A 120 13.69 4.05 7.06
N TYR A 121 14.07 3.21 8.03
CA TYR A 121 13.28 2.99 9.24
C TYR A 121 13.16 4.26 10.08
N LYS A 122 14.27 4.98 10.28
CA LYS A 122 14.26 6.25 11.01
C LYS A 122 13.40 7.31 10.32
N GLU A 123 13.52 7.46 9.00
CA GLU A 123 12.66 8.36 8.23
C GLU A 123 11.18 7.99 8.35
N PHE A 124 10.86 6.69 8.38
CA PHE A 124 9.49 6.19 8.54
C PHE A 124 8.94 6.44 9.96
N GLU A 125 9.77 6.23 10.98
CA GLU A 125 9.44 6.51 12.38
C GLU A 125 9.18 8.01 12.59
N ASP A 126 10.10 8.85 12.12
CA ASP A 126 9.99 10.31 12.16
C ASP A 126 8.74 10.78 11.42
N PHE A 127 8.41 10.15 10.29
CA PHE A 127 7.15 10.39 9.61
C PHE A 127 6.00 10.03 10.56
N ILE A 128 5.84 8.78 10.99
CA ILE A 128 4.68 8.32 11.78
C ILE A 128 4.43 9.15 13.04
N TYR A 129 5.47 9.49 13.80
CA TYR A 129 5.32 10.17 15.09
C TYR A 129 5.33 11.70 15.00
N ARG A 130 5.55 12.29 13.82
CA ARG A 130 5.41 13.75 13.65
C ARG A 130 3.98 14.18 13.97
N PRO A 131 3.78 15.23 14.80
CA PRO A 131 2.47 15.84 14.98
C PRO A 131 1.87 16.27 13.64
N ALA A 132 0.56 16.08 13.48
CA ALA A 132 -0.19 16.58 12.32
C ALA A 132 -0.25 18.11 12.28
#